data_AF-A0A965BNF1-F1
#
_entry.id   AF-A0A965BNF1-F1
#
_cell.length_a   1.000
_cell.length_b   1.000
_cell.length_c   1.000
_cell.angle_alpha   90.00
_cell.angle_beta   90.00
_cell.angle_gamma   90.00
#
_symmetry.space_group_name_H-M   'P 1'
#
loop_
_entity.id
_entity.type
_entity.pdbx_description
1 polymer ?
#
loop_
_entity_poly.entity_id
_entity_poly.type
_entity_poly.pdbx_seq_one_letter_code
_entity_poly.pdbx_strand_id
1 'polypeptide(L)'
;MIYRNLLAFLWLLSVSHLFAAEEEVLLLLSDDRIDLLASDGNESGAEDLIRRYYRLLAAATQERLAALQMQLANRMEDYEVAFAAADTAEVNEIYADLTRFWAEIQLIHYQEYTSAAMDELQTAYAGLYELIAGFD
;
A
#
# COMPACT_ATOMS: atom_id res chain seq x y z
N MET A 1 -58.81 26.30 18.78
CA MET A 1 -58.83 24.83 18.66
C MET A 1 -58.17 24.46 17.33
N ILE A 2 -56.90 24.07 17.41
CA ILE A 2 -56.20 23.07 16.58
C ILE A 2 -56.18 23.29 15.05
N TYR A 3 -55.20 24.06 14.55
CA TYR A 3 -54.61 23.78 13.23
C TYR A 3 -53.56 22.71 13.42
N ARG A 4 -53.86 21.47 13.01
CA ARG A 4 -52.95 20.35 13.19
C ARG A 4 -53.07 19.39 12.01
N ASN A 5 -51.91 19.22 11.37
CA ASN A 5 -51.40 17.99 10.80
C ASN A 5 -51.53 17.69 9.30
N LEU A 6 -50.31 17.59 8.72
CA LEU A 6 -49.81 16.42 8.00
C LEU A 6 -50.35 16.21 6.59
N LEU A 7 -49.87 17.03 5.65
CA LEU A 7 -49.93 16.73 4.21
C LEU A 7 -48.64 17.17 3.48
N ALA A 8 -47.51 17.10 4.18
CA ALA A 8 -46.18 17.35 3.61
C ALA A 8 -45.20 16.22 3.95
N PHE A 9 -45.68 14.98 4.00
CA PHE A 9 -44.89 13.82 4.41
C PHE A 9 -45.24 12.59 3.56
N LEU A 10 -45.03 12.66 2.25
CA LEU A 10 -45.09 11.51 1.33
C LEU A 10 -44.50 11.88 -0.05
N TRP A 11 -43.24 12.30 -0.05
CA TRP A 11 -42.34 12.19 -1.22
C TRP A 11 -40.93 11.81 -0.72
N LEU A 12 -40.91 10.88 0.23
CA LEU A 12 -39.75 10.07 0.59
C LEU A 12 -40.03 8.73 -0.07
N LEU A 13 -39.33 8.43 -1.16
CA LEU A 13 -38.95 7.09 -1.62
C LEU A 13 -38.56 7.19 -3.10
N SER A 14 -37.26 7.29 -3.34
CA SER A 14 -36.54 6.45 -4.29
C SER A 14 -35.29 7.18 -4.80
N VAL A 15 -34.29 7.29 -3.93
CA VAL A 15 -32.91 7.24 -4.40
C VAL A 15 -32.36 5.93 -3.85
N SER A 16 -32.59 4.85 -4.60
CA SER A 16 -31.84 3.63 -4.45
C SER A 16 -30.38 3.95 -4.77
N HIS A 17 -29.59 4.22 -3.72
CA HIS A 17 -28.14 4.12 -3.82
C HIS A 17 -27.83 2.65 -4.11
N LEU A 18 -27.44 2.40 -5.35
CA LEU A 18 -26.76 1.19 -5.75
C LEU A 18 -25.41 1.21 -5.02
N PHE A 19 -25.35 0.62 -3.82
CA PHE A 19 -24.06 0.36 -3.20
C PHE A 19 -23.39 -0.75 -4.01
N ALA A 20 -22.40 -0.35 -4.81
CA ALA A 20 -21.33 -1.26 -5.18
C ALA A 20 -20.75 -1.82 -3.86
N ALA A 21 -20.43 -3.11 -3.84
CA ALA A 21 -19.80 -3.74 -2.68
C ALA A 21 -18.49 -3.02 -2.36
N GLU A 22 -18.54 -2.07 -1.43
CA GLU A 22 -17.37 -1.51 -0.78
C GLU A 22 -16.88 -2.60 0.17
N GLU A 23 -15.77 -3.23 -0.20
CA GLU A 23 -14.99 -4.05 0.71
C GLU A 23 -14.53 -3.14 1.86
N GLU A 24 -15.20 -3.28 3.00
CA GLU A 24 -14.96 -2.49 4.20
C GLU A 24 -13.62 -2.92 4.81
N VAL A 25 -12.53 -2.26 4.40
CA VAL A 25 -11.22 -2.47 5.00
C VAL A 25 -11.25 -1.89 6.40
N LEU A 26 -11.34 -2.76 7.41
CA LEU A 26 -11.24 -2.37 8.81
C LEU A 26 -9.81 -1.86 9.09
N LEU A 27 -9.71 -0.54 9.25
CA LEU A 27 -8.51 0.16 9.69
C LEU A 27 -8.35 0.01 11.21
N LEU A 28 -7.30 -0.68 11.62
CA LEU A 28 -6.82 -0.63 13.00
C LEU A 28 -5.80 0.51 13.08
N LEU A 29 -6.00 1.46 13.99
CA LEU A 29 -5.07 2.56 14.24
C LEU A 29 -4.46 2.40 15.63
N SER A 30 -3.14 2.48 15.71
CA SER A 30 -2.40 2.52 16.99
C SER A 30 -1.38 3.65 16.95
N ASP A 31 -1.46 4.57 17.91
CA ASP A 31 -0.56 5.73 18.04
C ASP A 31 -0.50 6.62 16.77
N ASP A 32 -1.67 6.90 16.18
CA ASP A 32 -1.84 7.70 14.94
C ASP A 32 -1.20 7.08 13.68
N ARG A 33 -0.88 5.79 13.75
CA ARG A 33 -0.31 5.01 12.64
C ARG A 33 -1.25 3.90 12.22
N ILE A 34 -1.13 3.52 10.95
CA ILE A 34 -1.88 2.40 10.36
C ILE A 34 -1.29 1.10 10.91
N ASP A 35 -2.13 0.32 11.57
CA ASP A 35 -1.79 -0.98 12.11
C ASP A 35 -2.16 -2.10 11.12
N LEU A 36 -1.99 -3.34 11.56
CA LEU A 36 -2.31 -4.52 10.75
C LEU A 36 -3.71 -4.45 10.15
N LEU A 37 -3.81 -4.81 8.88
CA LEU A 37 -5.11 -4.98 8.23
C LEU A 37 -5.80 -6.22 8.76
N ALA A 38 -7.09 -6.10 9.03
CA ALA A 38 -7.90 -7.28 9.33
C ALA A 38 -7.86 -8.24 8.14
N SER A 39 -7.44 -9.48 8.39
CA SER A 39 -7.52 -10.55 7.39
C SER A 39 -8.99 -10.87 7.12
N ASP A 40 -9.39 -10.77 5.85
CA ASP A 40 -10.71 -11.17 5.35
C ASP A 40 -10.77 -12.69 5.06
N GLY A 41 -9.71 -13.44 5.37
CA GLY A 41 -9.61 -14.88 5.12
C GLY A 41 -9.31 -15.25 3.67
N ASN A 42 -9.06 -14.28 2.79
CA ASN A 42 -8.58 -14.50 1.43
C ASN A 42 -7.07 -14.23 1.40
N GLU A 43 -6.25 -15.25 1.14
CA GLU A 43 -4.80 -15.06 1.00
C GLU A 43 -4.53 -14.25 -0.27
N SER A 44 -4.40 -12.92 -0.12
CA SER A 44 -4.05 -12.05 -1.23
C SER A 44 -2.53 -12.02 -1.43
N GLY A 45 -2.10 -11.99 -2.70
CA GLY A 45 -0.68 -11.95 -3.04
C GLY A 45 0.01 -10.68 -2.54
N ALA A 46 1.34 -10.72 -2.44
CA ALA A 46 2.14 -9.62 -1.89
C ALA A 46 1.86 -8.24 -2.52
N GLU A 47 1.65 -8.17 -3.84
CA GLU A 47 1.29 -6.90 -4.51
C GLU A 47 -0.05 -6.33 -4.03
N ASP A 48 -1.04 -7.21 -3.82
CA ASP A 48 -2.36 -6.78 -3.37
C ASP A 48 -2.31 -6.31 -1.91
N LEU A 49 -1.56 -7.02 -1.06
CA LEU A 49 -1.32 -6.62 0.32
C LEU A 49 -0.71 -5.21 0.39
N ILE A 50 0.37 -4.97 -0.37
CA ILE A 50 1.03 -3.65 -0.37
C ILE A 50 0.05 -2.57 -0.87
N ARG A 51 -0.73 -2.88 -1.92
CA ARG A 51 -1.74 -1.96 -2.47
C ARG A 51 -2.84 -1.64 -1.46
N ARG A 52 -3.27 -2.62 -0.67
CA ARG A 52 -4.26 -2.43 0.41
C ARG A 52 -3.73 -1.45 1.45
N TYR A 53 -2.51 -1.62 1.93
CA TYR A 53 -1.88 -0.68 2.86
C TYR A 53 -1.78 0.73 2.26
N TYR A 54 -1.29 0.84 1.03
CA TYR A 54 -1.03 2.16 0.44
C TYR A 54 -2.31 2.95 0.19
N ARG A 55 -3.44 2.29 -0.11
CA ARG A 55 -4.74 2.94 -0.28
C ARG A 55 -5.23 3.72 0.95
N LEU A 56 -4.66 3.45 2.11
CA LEU A 56 -5.04 4.06 3.38
C LEU A 56 -4.31 5.40 3.64
N LEU A 57 -3.27 5.68 2.86
CA LEU A 57 -2.45 6.87 3.01
C LEU A 57 -3.06 8.10 2.32
N ALA A 58 -2.55 9.28 2.66
CA ALA A 58 -2.86 10.49 1.92
C ALA A 58 -2.38 10.39 0.46
N ALA A 59 -3.13 10.98 -0.48
CA ALA A 59 -2.87 10.88 -1.92
C ALA A 59 -1.42 11.23 -2.31
N ALA A 60 -0.83 12.27 -1.71
CA ALA A 60 0.55 12.65 -1.98
C ALA A 60 1.56 11.55 -1.59
N THR A 61 1.33 10.87 -0.46
CA THR A 61 2.16 9.75 -0.02
C THR A 61 1.97 8.53 -0.93
N GLN A 62 0.74 8.28 -1.38
CA GLN A 62 0.46 7.22 -2.36
C GLN A 62 1.22 7.45 -3.67
N GLU A 63 1.15 8.66 -4.23
CA GLU A 63 1.85 9.01 -5.47
C GLU A 63 3.37 8.84 -5.33
N ARG A 64 3.93 9.28 -4.20
CA ARG A 64 5.36 9.11 -3.91
C ARG A 64 5.75 7.64 -3.83
N LEU A 65 4.98 6.83 -3.11
CA LEU A 65 5.24 5.40 -2.98
C LEU A 65 5.10 4.66 -4.32
N ALA A 66 4.10 5.01 -5.13
CA ALA A 66 3.94 4.44 -6.47
C ALA A 66 5.14 4.76 -7.37
N ALA A 67 5.67 5.98 -7.30
CA ALA A 67 6.87 6.36 -8.04
C ALA A 67 8.11 5.58 -7.57
N LEU A 68 8.30 5.43 -6.25
CA LEU A 68 9.41 4.65 -5.68
C LEU A 68 9.30 3.16 -6.05
N GLN A 69 8.10 2.58 -5.99
CA GLN A 69 7.85 1.19 -6.40
C GLN A 69 8.19 0.96 -7.86
N MET A 70 7.80 1.88 -8.74
CA MET A 70 8.13 1.80 -10.17
C MET A 70 9.65 1.89 -10.39
N GLN A 71 10.33 2.81 -9.69
CA GLN A 71 11.79 2.94 -9.78
C GLN A 71 12.50 1.68 -9.29
N LEU A 72 12.07 1.13 -8.17
CA LEU A 72 12.56 -0.12 -7.59
C LEU A 72 12.38 -1.30 -8.55
N ALA A 73 11.18 -1.47 -9.12
CA ALA A 73 10.86 -2.56 -10.04
C ALA A 73 11.72 -2.49 -11.31
N ASN A 74 11.80 -1.32 -11.94
CA ASN A 74 12.61 -1.12 -13.14
C ASN A 74 14.09 -1.41 -12.87
N ARG A 75 14.62 -0.95 -11.73
CA ARG A 75 16.04 -1.12 -11.41
C ARG A 75 16.36 -2.55 -10.96
N MET A 76 15.37 -3.32 -10.51
CA MET A 76 15.49 -4.76 -10.29
C MET A 76 15.59 -5.52 -11.62
N GLU A 77 14.80 -5.16 -12.63
CA GLU A 77 14.94 -5.73 -13.99
C GLU A 77 16.34 -5.46 -14.55
N ASP A 78 16.82 -4.22 -14.42
CA ASP A 78 18.19 -3.87 -14.83
C ASP A 78 19.25 -4.68 -14.07
N TYR A 79 19.04 -4.96 -12.77
CA TYR A 79 19.95 -5.77 -11.96
C TYR A 79 20.11 -7.17 -12.55
N GLU A 80 19.01 -7.83 -12.89
CA GLU A 80 19.02 -9.17 -13.46
C GLU A 80 19.81 -9.21 -14.78
N VAL A 81 19.64 -8.19 -15.63
CA VAL A 81 20.37 -8.06 -16.89
C VAL A 81 21.88 -7.85 -16.65
N ALA A 82 22.24 -6.90 -15.79
CA ALA A 82 23.64 -6.60 -15.48
C ALA A 82 24.35 -7.78 -14.81
N PHE A 83 23.67 -8.47 -13.90
CA PHE A 83 24.16 -9.67 -13.24
C PHE A 83 24.39 -10.81 -14.23
N ALA A 84 23.43 -11.08 -15.12
CA ALA A 84 23.57 -12.10 -16.17
C ALA A 84 24.72 -11.78 -17.15
N ALA A 85 25.00 -10.49 -17.38
CA ALA A 85 26.11 -10.03 -18.20
C ALA A 85 27.47 -10.04 -17.47
N ALA A 86 27.49 -10.32 -16.16
CA ALA A 86 28.64 -10.18 -15.27
C ALA A 86 29.28 -8.77 -15.30
N ASP A 87 28.47 -7.73 -15.53
CA ASP A 87 28.92 -6.34 -15.49
C ASP A 87 28.94 -5.84 -14.04
N THR A 88 30.06 -6.09 -13.35
CA THR A 88 30.20 -5.75 -11.93
C THR A 88 30.11 -4.24 -11.65
N ALA A 89 30.42 -3.38 -12.62
CA ALA A 89 30.35 -1.93 -12.41
C ALA A 89 28.88 -1.48 -12.39
N GLU A 90 28.12 -1.91 -13.40
CA GLU A 90 26.68 -1.63 -13.49
C GLU A 90 25.90 -2.26 -12.32
N VAL A 91 26.23 -3.49 -11.93
CA VAL A 91 25.62 -4.16 -10.75
C VAL A 91 25.78 -3.33 -9.48
N ASN A 92 26.97 -2.76 -9.23
CA ASN A 92 27.20 -1.96 -8.02
C ASN A 92 26.44 -0.64 -8.05
N GLU A 93 26.33 -0.01 -9.22
CA GLU A 93 25.52 1.21 -9.40
C GLU A 93 24.04 0.93 -9.14
N ILE A 94 23.51 -0.11 -9.77
CA ILE A 94 22.12 -0.57 -9.58
C ILE A 94 21.84 -0.90 -8.12
N TYR A 95 22.73 -1.62 -7.47
CA TYR A 95 22.58 -1.99 -6.05
C TYR A 95 22.48 -0.74 -5.15
N ALA A 96 23.31 0.27 -5.41
CA ALA A 96 23.26 1.53 -4.67
C ALA A 96 21.93 2.27 -4.86
N ASP A 97 21.40 2.29 -6.09
CA ASP A 97 20.09 2.87 -6.38
C ASP A 97 18.96 2.11 -5.70
N LEU A 98 18.96 0.78 -5.79
CA LEU A 98 17.97 -0.08 -5.13
C LEU A 98 17.96 0.12 -3.61
N THR A 99 19.14 0.16 -3.00
CA THR A 99 19.29 0.45 -1.56
C THR A 99 18.69 1.81 -1.20
N ARG A 100 18.96 2.83 -2.03
CA ARG A 100 18.42 4.19 -1.82
C ARG A 100 16.90 4.22 -1.92
N PHE A 101 16.32 3.64 -2.99
CA PHE A 101 14.86 3.59 -3.15
C PHE A 101 14.20 2.83 -2.00
N TRP A 102 14.80 1.72 -1.60
CA TRP A 102 14.30 0.91 -0.49
C TRP A 102 14.30 1.67 0.83
N ALA A 103 15.40 2.36 1.16
CA ALA A 103 15.49 3.19 2.35
C ALA A 103 14.43 4.31 2.37
N GLU A 104 14.12 4.91 1.21
CA GLU A 104 13.04 5.90 1.12
C GLU A 104 11.66 5.29 1.36
N ILE A 105 11.39 4.09 0.84
CA ILE A 105 10.16 3.34 1.11
C ILE A 105 10.05 3.03 2.60
N GLN A 106 11.11 2.48 3.21
CA GLN A 106 11.13 2.15 4.64
C GLN A 106 10.97 3.39 5.53
N LEU A 107 11.50 4.54 5.13
CA LEU A 107 11.29 5.79 5.87
C LEU A 107 9.81 6.20 5.87
N ILE A 108 9.13 6.11 4.73
CA ILE A 108 7.69 6.37 4.66
C ILE A 108 6.95 5.32 5.50
N HIS A 109 7.36 4.06 5.42
CA HIS A 109 6.73 3.01 6.21
C HIS A 109 6.82 3.28 7.71
N TYR A 110 8.01 3.67 8.18
CA TYR A 110 8.25 4.05 9.57
C TYR A 110 7.43 5.25 10.04
N GLN A 111 7.08 6.18 9.14
CA GLN A 111 6.28 7.36 9.46
C GLN A 111 4.80 7.02 9.59
N GLU A 112 4.30 6.12 8.74
CA GLU A 112 2.86 5.91 8.53
C GLU A 112 2.31 4.64 9.22
N TYR A 113 3.16 3.63 9.45
CA TYR A 113 2.73 2.31 9.93
C TYR A 113 3.29 1.94 11.30
N THR A 114 2.58 1.04 11.99
CA THR A 114 3.09 0.36 13.19
C THR A 114 4.20 -0.62 12.83
N SER A 115 5.01 -1.03 13.81
CA SER A 115 6.04 -2.06 13.60
C SER A 115 5.46 -3.36 13.02
N ALA A 116 4.26 -3.75 13.44
CA ALA A 116 3.65 -4.98 12.95
C ALA A 116 3.23 -4.88 11.47
N ALA A 117 2.65 -3.75 11.07
CA ALA A 117 2.34 -3.48 9.67
C ALA A 117 3.60 -3.33 8.80
N MET A 118 4.68 -2.75 9.36
CA MET A 118 5.99 -2.70 8.69
C MET A 118 6.55 -4.10 8.44
N ASP A 119 6.48 -5.01 9.40
CA ASP A 119 6.98 -6.38 9.24
C ASP A 119 6.19 -7.14 8.15
N GLU A 120 4.89 -6.92 8.06
CA GLU A 120 4.05 -7.51 7.00
C GLU A 120 4.39 -6.94 5.61
N LEU A 121 4.58 -5.62 5.52
CA LEU A 121 5.03 -4.95 4.30
C LEU A 121 6.42 -5.42 3.87
N GLN A 122 7.37 -5.54 4.80
CA GLN A 122 8.72 -6.08 4.55
C GLN A 122 8.63 -7.49 3.98
N THR A 123 7.80 -8.35 4.59
CA THR A 123 7.58 -9.73 4.14
C THR A 123 7.01 -9.77 2.72
N ALA A 124 6.04 -8.91 2.42
CA ALA A 124 5.47 -8.81 1.08
C ALA A 124 6.51 -8.35 0.04
N TYR A 125 7.31 -7.32 0.33
CA TYR A 125 8.37 -6.89 -0.57
C TYR A 125 9.44 -7.95 -0.77
N ALA A 126 9.86 -8.66 0.28
CA ALA A 126 10.79 -9.79 0.18
C ALA A 126 10.22 -10.94 -0.67
N GLY A 127 8.90 -11.14 -0.65
CA GLY A 127 8.21 -12.10 -1.51
C GLY A 127 8.15 -11.70 -3.00
N LEU A 128 8.26 -10.41 -3.31
CA LEU A 128 8.30 -9.90 -4.69
C LEU A 128 9.73 -9.78 -5.23
N TYR A 129 10.67 -9.42 -4.36
CA TYR A 129 12.04 -9.08 -4.75
C TYR A 129 13.05 -9.71 -3.80
N GLU A 130 13.68 -10.80 -4.24
CA GLU A 130 14.62 -11.57 -3.41
C GLU A 130 15.79 -10.72 -2.91
N LEU A 131 16.28 -9.78 -3.72
CA LEU A 131 17.40 -8.91 -3.34
C LEU A 131 17.05 -7.98 -2.15
N ILE A 132 15.79 -7.59 -2.01
CA ILE A 132 15.32 -6.75 -0.89
C ILE A 132 15.34 -7.53 0.42
N ALA A 133 15.16 -8.85 0.39
CA ALA A 133 15.25 -9.68 1.59
C ALA A 133 16.65 -9.62 2.25
N GLY A 134 17.68 -9.22 1.50
CA GLY A 134 19.04 -9.01 1.99
C GLY A 134 19.38 -7.57 2.39
N PHE A 135 18.44 -6.62 2.28
CA PHE A 135 18.63 -5.25 2.74
C PHE A 135 18.16 -5.14 4.20
N ASP A 136 19.12 -4.97 5.12
CA ASP A 136 18.88 -4.74 6.55
C ASP A 136 18.55 -3.27 6.86
#